data_AF-A0A1R0ZYF0-F1
#
_entry.id   AF-A0A1R0ZYF0-F1
#
_cell.length_a   1.000
_cell.length_b   1.000
_cell.length_c   1.000
_cell.angle_alpha   90.00
_cell.angle_beta   90.00
_cell.angle_gamma   90.00
#
_symmetry.space_group_name_H-M   'P 1'
#
loop_
_entity.id
_entity.type
_entity.pdbx_description
1 polymer ?
#
loop_
_entity_poly.entity_id
_entity_poly.type
_entity_poly.pdbx_seq_one_letter_code
_entity_poly.pdbx_strand_id
1 'polypeptide(L)'
;MTNSNFRKRIVWFINSESERVLSNLKSGAVNKENALGSFNTLYQIASSTRDTDTMVSLCEMIDKVRESNHRSGLFHFTEMRKGSFY
;
A
#
# COMPACT_ATOMS: atom_id res chain seq x y z
N MET A 1 -20.83 -5.85 21.86
CA MET A 1 -21.18 -5.10 20.63
C MET A 1 -19.95 -4.33 20.16
N THR A 2 -19.15 -4.91 19.28
CA THR A 2 -18.06 -4.19 18.60
C THR A 2 -18.66 -3.27 17.54
N ASN A 3 -18.93 -2.04 17.98
CA ASN A 3 -19.02 -0.77 17.25
C ASN A 3 -18.97 -0.90 15.70
N SER A 4 -20.12 -1.06 15.04
CA SER A 4 -20.23 -1.14 13.57
C SER A 4 -19.59 0.07 12.87
N ASN A 5 -19.60 1.23 13.52
CA ASN A 5 -18.92 2.44 13.05
C ASN A 5 -17.40 2.29 13.02
N PHE A 6 -16.81 1.52 13.93
CA PHE A 6 -15.37 1.28 13.96
C PHE A 6 -14.92 0.41 12.79
N ARG A 7 -15.66 -0.67 12.47
CA ARG A 7 -15.38 -1.49 11.28
C ARG A 7 -15.49 -0.67 10.00
N LYS A 8 -16.53 0.15 9.86
CA LYS A 8 -16.68 1.06 8.70
C LYS A 8 -15.51 2.03 8.55
N ARG A 9 -15.00 2.59 9.66
CA ARG A 9 -13.82 3.46 9.66
C ARG A 9 -12.55 2.73 9.25
N ILE A 10 -12.38 1.48 9.69
CA ILE A 10 -11.23 0.66 9.30
C ILE A 10 -11.26 0.36 7.79
N VAL A 11 -12.42 -0.04 7.25
CA VAL A 11 -12.57 -0.28 5.81
C VAL A 11 -12.31 1.01 5.03
N TRP A 12 -12.85 2.15 5.48
CA TRP A 12 -12.55 3.45 4.87
C TRP A 12 -11.04 3.76 4.88
N PHE A 13 -10.37 3.54 6.01
CA PHE A 13 -8.93 3.75 6.15
C PHE A 13 -8.15 2.85 5.19
N ILE A 14 -8.47 1.56 5.11
CA ILE A 14 -7.82 0.62 4.21
C ILE A 14 -7.97 1.05 2.76
N ASN A 15 -9.17 1.47 2.35
CA ASN A 15 -9.43 1.93 0.98
C ASN A 15 -8.63 3.20 0.66
N SER A 16 -8.71 4.21 1.53
CA SER A 16 -7.97 5.47 1.36
C SER A 16 -6.45 5.23 1.29
N GLU A 17 -5.93 4.33 2.12
CA GLU A 17 -4.51 4.05 2.16
C GLU A 17 -4.04 3.20 0.97
N SER A 18 -4.88 2.27 0.52
CA SER A 18 -4.63 1.51 -0.71
C SER A 18 -4.52 2.43 -1.92
N GLU A 19 -5.42 3.40 -2.05
CA GLU A 19 -5.37 4.42 -3.11
C GLU A 19 -4.09 5.27 -3.02
N ARG A 20 -3.69 5.70 -1.82
CA ARG A 20 -2.45 6.45 -1.60
C ARG A 20 -1.22 5.65 -2.02
N VAL A 21 -1.14 4.38 -1.63
CA VAL A 21 -0.04 3.48 -2.00
C VAL A 21 0.03 3.28 -3.51
N LEU A 22 -1.11 3.04 -4.17
CA LEU A 22 -1.17 2.92 -5.63
C LEU A 22 -0.75 4.20 -6.34
N SER A 23 -1.19 5.37 -5.85
CA SER A 23 -0.80 6.67 -6.40
C SER A 23 0.71 6.88 -6.28
N ASN A 24 1.28 6.58 -5.11
CA ASN A 24 2.72 6.68 -4.88
C ASN A 24 3.52 5.66 -5.71
N LEU A 25 2.98 4.47 -5.96
CA LEU A 25 3.62 3.47 -6.81
C LEU A 25 3.65 3.96 -8.26
N LYS A 26 2.54 4.53 -8.75
CA LYS A 26 2.43 5.11 -10.10
C LYS A 26 3.34 6.31 -10.31
N SER A 27 3.45 7.19 -9.31
CA SER A 27 4.32 8.37 -9.38
C SER A 27 5.80 8.04 -9.23
N GLY A 28 6.13 6.80 -8.85
CA GLY A 28 7.49 6.45 -8.48
C GLY A 28 7.92 7.24 -7.23
N ALA A 29 7.02 7.40 -6.26
CA ALA A 29 7.27 7.86 -4.88
C ALA A 29 7.33 6.71 -3.85
N VAL A 30 6.90 5.50 -4.22
CA VAL A 30 7.29 4.24 -3.56
C VAL A 30 7.63 3.17 -4.59
N ASN A 31 8.50 2.22 -4.23
CA ASN A 31 8.87 1.11 -5.10
C ASN A 31 7.94 -0.07 -4.84
N LYS A 32 8.09 -1.11 -5.64
CA LYS A 32 7.26 -2.31 -5.57
C LYS A 32 7.30 -2.99 -4.20
N GLU A 33 8.47 -3.08 -3.57
CA GLU A 33 8.64 -3.69 -2.25
C GLU A 33 7.93 -2.90 -1.14
N ASN A 34 8.08 -1.58 -1.15
CA ASN A 34 7.41 -0.69 -0.19
C ASN A 34 5.89 -0.72 -0.35
N ALA A 35 5.39 -0.78 -1.58
CA ALA A 35 3.96 -0.92 -1.85
C ALA A 35 3.43 -2.28 -1.37
N LEU A 36 4.12 -3.37 -1.68
CA LEU A 36 3.77 -4.72 -1.19
C LEU A 36 3.79 -4.81 0.34
N GLY A 37 4.80 -4.21 0.99
CA GLY A 37 4.87 -4.11 2.45
C GLY A 37 3.66 -3.37 3.03
N SER A 38 3.28 -2.25 2.40
CA SER A 38 2.11 -1.47 2.81
C SER A 38 0.81 -2.26 2.67
N PHE A 39 0.59 -2.95 1.54
CA PHE A 39 -0.58 -3.80 1.35
C PHE A 39 -0.63 -4.98 2.32
N ASN A 40 0.51 -5.58 2.67
CA ASN A 40 0.56 -6.64 3.68
C ASN A 40 0.15 -6.12 5.07
N THR A 41 0.57 -4.90 5.45
CA THR A 41 0.10 -4.28 6.70
C THR A 41 -1.41 -4.03 6.66
N LEU A 42 -1.95 -3.51 5.57
CA LEU A 42 -3.40 -3.32 5.41
C LEU A 42 -4.16 -4.65 5.49
N TYR A 43 -3.60 -5.73 4.93
CA TYR A 43 -4.16 -7.07 5.02
C TYR A 43 -4.20 -7.58 6.46
N GLN A 44 -3.13 -7.35 7.25
CA GLN A 44 -3.12 -7.72 8.66
C GLN A 44 -4.19 -6.94 9.46
N ILE A 45 -4.43 -5.68 9.14
CA ILE A 45 -5.50 -4.88 9.75
C ILE A 45 -6.88 -5.46 9.39
N ALA A 46 -7.13 -5.76 8.11
CA ALA A 46 -8.36 -6.41 7.64
C ALA A 46 -8.58 -7.79 8.30
N SER A 47 -7.50 -8.58 8.43
CA SER A 47 -7.53 -9.87 9.11
C SER A 47 -7.87 -9.72 10.59
N SER A 48 -7.36 -8.69 11.26
CA SER A 48 -7.64 -8.42 12.67
C SER A 48 -9.10 -8.05 12.92
N THR A 49 -9.77 -7.44 11.93
CA THR A 49 -11.20 -7.14 11.96
C THR A 49 -12.09 -8.24 11.37
N ARG A 50 -11.50 -9.34 10.90
CA ARG A 50 -12.17 -10.45 10.20
C ARG A 50 -12.98 -9.98 8.99
N ASP A 51 -12.45 -9.00 8.27
CA ASP A 51 -13.08 -8.46 7.06
C ASP A 51 -12.59 -9.21 5.81
N THR A 52 -13.27 -10.31 5.50
CA THR A 52 -12.87 -11.22 4.40
C THR A 52 -12.91 -10.56 3.02
N ASP A 53 -13.90 -9.71 2.77
CA ASP A 53 -14.05 -9.03 1.47
C ASP A 53 -12.87 -8.08 1.22
N THR A 54 -12.49 -7.33 2.27
CA THR A 54 -11.33 -6.44 2.22
C THR A 54 -10.03 -7.22 2.06
N MET A 55 -9.90 -8.37 2.74
CA MET A 55 -8.73 -9.25 2.60
C MET A 55 -8.57 -9.78 1.16
N VAL A 56 -9.64 -10.25 0.53
CA VAL A 56 -9.60 -10.73 -0.87
C VAL A 56 -9.19 -9.62 -1.82
N SER A 57 -9.79 -8.43 -1.68
CA SER A 57 -9.43 -7.26 -2.49
C SER A 57 -7.94 -6.89 -2.36
N LEU A 58 -7.39 -6.94 -1.14
CA LEU A 58 -5.97 -6.69 -0.89
C LEU A 58 -5.07 -7.76 -1.51
N CYS A 59 -5.45 -9.04 -1.45
CA CYS A 59 -4.72 -10.11 -2.15
C CYS A 59 -4.66 -9.88 -3.66
N GLU A 60 -5.78 -9.54 -4.29
CA GLU A 60 -5.80 -9.23 -5.72
C GLU A 60 -4.91 -8.03 -6.08
N MET A 61 -4.87 -7.00 -5.23
CA MET A 61 -3.97 -5.85 -5.42
C MET A 61 -2.50 -6.25 -5.26
N ILE A 62 -2.18 -7.08 -4.27
CA ILE A 62 -0.83 -7.62 -4.05
C ILE A 62 -0.36 -8.39 -5.27
N ASP A 63 -1.19 -9.25 -5.84
CA ASP A 63 -0.84 -10.05 -7.01
C ASP A 63 -0.64 -9.15 -8.24
N LYS A 64 -1.54 -8.20 -8.50
CA LYS A 64 -1.39 -7.22 -9.59
C LYS A 64 -0.10 -6.41 -9.46
N VAL A 65 0.26 -5.97 -8.25
CA VAL A 65 1.51 -5.24 -8.01
C VAL A 65 2.71 -6.15 -8.19
N ARG A 66 2.65 -7.41 -7.73
CA ARG A 66 3.69 -8.42 -7.90
C ARG A 66 3.96 -8.74 -9.37
N GLU A 67 2.94 -8.73 -10.22
CA GLU A 67 3.07 -8.95 -11.67
C GLU A 67 3.43 -7.67 -12.43
N SER A 68 3.27 -6.50 -11.83
CA SER A 68 3.53 -5.23 -12.50
C SER A 68 5.03 -4.97 -12.77
N ASN A 69 5.29 -4.19 -13.82
CA ASN A 69 6.63 -3.74 -14.24
C ASN A 69 7.20 -2.57 -13.41
N HIS A 70 6.61 -2.24 -12.24
CA HIS A 70 7.17 -1.23 -11.36
C HIS A 70 8.53 -1.69 -10.81
N ARG A 71 9.44 -0.74 -10.61
CA ARG A 71 10.82 -1.02 -10.18
C ARG A 71 10.85 -1.68 -8.78
N SER A 72 11.65 -2.73 -8.65
CA SER A 72 12.07 -3.33 -7.37
C SER A 72 13.43 -2.74 -6.98
N GLY A 73 13.64 -2.48 -5.68
CA GLY A 73 14.77 -1.66 -5.23
C GLY A 73 14.71 -0.20 -5.73
N LEU A 74 15.39 0.70 -5.02
CA LEU A 74 15.45 2.17 -5.25
C LEU A 74 14.24 2.98 -4.74
N PHE A 75 14.30 3.29 -3.44
CA PHE A 75 13.99 4.64 -2.94
C PHE A 75 15.24 5.23 -2.31
N HIS A 76 16.12 5.81 -3.12
CA HIS A 76 17.15 6.71 -2.60
C HIS A 76 16.47 8.02 -2.18
N PHE A 77 15.83 8.05 -1.01
CA PHE A 77 15.51 9.31 -0.32
C PHE A 77 16.77 10.02 0.22
N THR A 78 17.97 9.50 -0.06
CA THR A 78 19.24 10.00 0.49
C THR A 78 20.26 10.50 -0.54
N GLU A 79 20.02 10.42 -1.87
CA GLU A 79 21.03 10.82 -2.87
C GLU A 79 20.76 12.11 -3.66
N MET A 80 19.61 12.80 -3.50
CA MET A 80 19.44 14.16 -4.05
C MET A 80 19.89 15.28 -3.08
N ARG A 81 20.93 15.02 -2.28
CA ARG A 81 21.80 16.06 -1.71
C ARG A 81 23.25 15.79 -2.14
N LYS A 82 23.52 15.82 -3.44
CA LYS A 82 24.83 16.17 -4.03
C LYS A 82 24.75 16.05 -5.55
N GLY A 83 24.87 17.18 -6.24
CA GLY A 83 25.00 17.21 -7.70
C GLY A 83 24.17 18.29 -8.38
N SER A 84 24.30 19.53 -7.93
CA SER A 84 24.10 20.67 -8.83
C SER A 84 25.17 20.56 -9.91
N PHE A 85 24.79 20.20 -11.13
CA PHE A 85 25.62 20.44 -12.30
C PHE A 85 24.86 21.40 -13.20
N TYR A 86 25.31 22.67 -13.12
CA TYR A 86 25.31 23.57 -14.26
C TYR A 86 26.10 22.96 -15.40
#